data_AF-W2YD02-F1
#
_entry.id   AF-W2YD02-F1
#
_cell.length_a   1.000
_cell.length_b   1.000
_cell.length_c   1.000
_cell.angle_alpha   90.00
_cell.angle_beta   90.00
_cell.angle_gamma   90.00
#
_symmetry.space_group_name_H-M   'P 1'
#
loop_
_entity.id
_entity.type
_entity.pdbx_description
1 polymer ?
#
loop_
_entity_poly.entity_id
_entity_poly.type
_entity_poly.pdbx_seq_one_letter_code
_entity_poly.pdbx_strand_id
1 'polypeptide(L)'
;MKLRAFATTLFAALIACASATVDHDKIEPIPQPEPVTISEKAAIKFKPQLSTSNIACVSFPAVNAAGEVTGGLKGTNGNDACKYAPKGSQVYGRAGWYKDL
;
A
#
# COMPACT_ATOMS: atom_id res chain seq x y z
N MET A 1 32.53 -17.71 18.36
CA MET A 1 31.31 -17.05 18.90
C MET A 1 31.09 -15.63 18.41
N LYS A 2 32.11 -14.78 18.21
CA LYS A 2 31.91 -13.38 17.84
C LYS A 2 31.45 -13.13 16.40
N LEU A 3 31.96 -13.86 15.41
CA LEU A 3 31.60 -13.64 13.99
C LEU A 3 30.16 -14.06 13.67
N ARG A 4 29.69 -15.19 14.22
CA ARG A 4 28.30 -15.66 14.05
C ARG A 4 27.32 -14.70 14.69
N ALA A 5 27.61 -14.23 15.90
CA ALA A 5 26.79 -13.22 16.58
C ALA A 5 26.74 -11.90 15.77
N PHE A 6 27.88 -11.46 15.23
CA PHE A 6 27.96 -10.24 14.41
C PHE A 6 27.18 -10.36 13.09
N ALA A 7 27.30 -11.51 12.42
CA ALA A 7 26.56 -11.78 11.19
C ALA A 7 25.04 -11.82 11.46
N THR A 8 24.60 -12.45 12.55
CA THR A 8 23.19 -12.49 12.92
C THR A 8 22.65 -11.12 13.32
N THR A 9 23.43 -10.28 14.02
CA THR A 9 23.00 -8.92 14.38
C THR A 9 22.95 -7.99 13.18
N LEU A 10 23.91 -8.09 12.26
CA LEU A 10 23.91 -7.30 11.02
C LEU A 10 22.73 -7.69 10.11
N PHE A 11 22.46 -8.99 9.97
CA PHE A 11 21.33 -9.47 9.17
C PHE A 11 19.98 -9.06 9.76
N ALA A 12 19.83 -9.12 11.09
CA ALA A 12 18.63 -8.63 11.78
C ALA A 12 18.44 -7.11 11.64
N ALA A 13 19.53 -6.33 11.72
CA ALA A 13 19.48 -4.88 11.50
C ALA A 13 19.10 -4.51 10.05
N LEU A 14 19.63 -5.24 9.06
CA LEU A 14 19.26 -5.06 7.66
C LEU A 14 17.78 -5.37 7.39
N ILE A 15 17.22 -6.40 8.02
CA ILE A 15 15.78 -6.71 7.93
C ILE A 15 14.93 -5.61 8.59
N ALA A 16 15.36 -5.06 9.71
CA ALA A 16 14.63 -4.00 10.43
C ALA A 16 14.62 -2.64 9.68
N CYS A 17 15.61 -2.37 8.83
CA CYS A 17 15.72 -1.13 8.05
C CYS A 17 15.09 -1.19 6.65
N ALA A 18 14.47 -2.29 6.26
CA ALA A 18 14.09 -2.55 4.86
C ALA A 18 12.77 -1.90 4.38
N SER A 19 12.08 -1.08 5.19
CA SER A 19 10.95 -0.29 4.66
C SER A 19 11.48 1.03 4.10
N ALA A 20 11.94 1.01 2.85
CA ALA A 20 12.32 2.22 2.16
C ALA A 20 11.06 3.09 1.95
N THR A 21 11.16 4.36 2.34
CA THR A 21 10.18 5.36 1.92
C THR A 21 10.51 5.78 0.50
N VAL A 22 9.51 5.79 -0.37
CA VAL A 22 9.65 6.24 -1.75
C VAL A 22 8.66 7.36 -2.04
N ASP A 23 8.97 8.16 -3.05
CA ASP A 23 8.10 9.25 -3.49
C ASP A 23 6.70 8.74 -3.82
N HIS A 24 5.67 9.54 -3.50
CA HIS A 24 4.27 9.11 -3.58
C HIS A 24 3.82 8.71 -4.99
N ASP A 25 4.51 9.20 -6.01
CA ASP A 25 4.25 8.95 -7.42
C ASP A 25 5.11 7.82 -8.01
N LYS A 26 5.97 7.19 -7.20
CA LYS A 26 6.86 6.08 -7.60
C LYS A 26 6.46 4.73 -7.01
N ILE A 27 5.54 4.68 -6.05
CA ILE A 27 5.02 3.41 -5.56
C ILE A 27 4.27 2.67 -6.68
N GLU A 28 4.67 1.42 -6.91
CA GLU A 28 3.96 0.49 -7.78
C GLU A 28 2.74 -0.10 -7.06
N PRO A 29 1.53 -0.03 -7.65
CA PRO A 29 0.36 -0.70 -7.12
C PRO A 29 0.53 -2.22 -7.09
N ILE A 30 -0.18 -2.87 -6.18
CA ILE A 30 -0.25 -4.33 -6.13
C ILE A 30 -1.34 -4.78 -7.13
N PRO A 31 -1.01 -5.57 -8.16
CA PRO A 31 -1.99 -6.08 -9.11
C PRO A 31 -3.09 -6.86 -8.39
N GLN A 32 -4.35 -6.63 -8.79
CA GLN A 32 -5.47 -7.40 -8.25
C GLN A 32 -5.33 -8.88 -8.67
N PRO A 33 -5.15 -9.82 -7.73
CA PRO A 33 -5.03 -11.23 -8.08
C PRO A 33 -6.38 -11.83 -8.49
N GLU A 34 -6.33 -12.97 -9.17
CA GLU A 34 -7.53 -13.80 -9.40
C GLU A 34 -8.07 -14.33 -8.06
N PRO A 35 -9.35 -14.09 -7.72
CA PRO A 35 -9.87 -14.44 -6.41
C PRO A 35 -10.16 -15.94 -6.28
N VAL A 36 -9.56 -16.59 -5.29
CA VAL A 36 -9.68 -18.04 -5.04
C VAL A 36 -10.69 -18.31 -3.93
N THR A 37 -10.54 -17.63 -2.79
CA THR A 37 -11.35 -17.85 -1.58
C THR A 37 -12.71 -17.14 -1.64
N ILE A 38 -13.65 -17.55 -0.78
CA ILE A 38 -14.98 -16.91 -0.70
C ILE A 38 -14.84 -15.43 -0.34
N SER A 39 -13.97 -15.09 0.61
CA SER A 39 -13.71 -13.71 1.03
C SER A 39 -13.09 -12.87 -0.08
N GLU A 40 -12.14 -13.41 -0.85
CA GLU A 40 -11.56 -12.72 -2.01
C GLU A 40 -12.61 -12.45 -3.09
N LYS A 41 -13.41 -13.47 -3.44
CA LYS A 41 -14.49 -13.34 -4.42
C LYS A 41 -15.52 -12.31 -3.99
N ALA A 42 -15.89 -12.30 -2.70
CA ALA A 42 -16.77 -11.28 -2.13
C ALA A 42 -16.14 -9.89 -2.19
N ALA A 43 -14.86 -9.74 -1.84
CA ALA A 43 -14.15 -8.46 -1.87
C ALA A 43 -14.11 -7.86 -3.29
N ILE A 44 -13.95 -8.68 -4.33
CA ILE A 44 -14.01 -8.21 -5.72
C ILE A 44 -15.45 -7.89 -6.13
N LYS A 45 -16.42 -8.76 -5.82
CA LYS A 45 -17.84 -8.58 -6.17
C LYS A 45 -18.42 -7.30 -5.58
N PHE A 46 -18.04 -6.96 -4.34
CA PHE A 46 -18.55 -5.80 -3.60
C PHE A 46 -17.56 -4.63 -3.56
N LYS A 47 -16.60 -4.60 -4.48
CA LYS A 47 -15.65 -3.48 -4.59
C LYS A 47 -16.43 -2.18 -4.85
N PRO A 48 -16.30 -1.15 -3.99
CA PRO A 48 -17.06 0.08 -4.14
C PRO A 48 -16.56 0.92 -5.33
N GLN A 49 -17.42 1.82 -5.81
CA GLN A 49 -16.99 2.93 -6.63
C GLN A 49 -16.62 4.11 -5.74
N LEU A 50 -15.48 4.76 -6.02
CA LEU A 50 -15.04 5.96 -5.33
C LEU A 50 -15.13 7.14 -6.30
N SER A 51 -15.93 8.14 -5.94
CA SER A 51 -15.95 9.44 -6.61
C SER A 51 -15.23 10.46 -5.73
N THR A 52 -14.20 11.11 -6.27
CA THR A 52 -13.43 12.14 -5.58
C THR A 52 -13.79 13.52 -6.12
N SER A 53 -13.89 14.52 -5.24
CA SER A 53 -14.07 15.91 -5.67
C SER A 53 -12.81 16.40 -6.41
N ASN A 54 -12.99 17.38 -7.29
CA ASN A 54 -11.88 17.94 -8.09
C ASN A 54 -10.77 18.61 -7.25
N ILE A 55 -11.01 18.85 -5.95
CA ILE A 55 -10.07 19.47 -5.02
C ILE A 55 -9.41 18.46 -4.06
N ALA A 56 -9.82 17.18 -4.10
CA ALA A 56 -9.24 16.11 -3.31
C ALA A 56 -8.17 15.35 -4.10
N CYS A 57 -7.27 14.67 -3.39
CA CYS A 57 -6.40 13.68 -4.02
C CYS A 57 -7.21 12.50 -4.54
N VAL A 58 -6.79 11.92 -5.67
CA VAL A 58 -7.21 10.56 -6.04
C VAL A 58 -6.52 9.53 -5.14
N SER A 59 -6.95 8.28 -5.17
CA SER A 59 -6.26 7.21 -4.44
C SER A 59 -4.95 6.82 -5.12
N PHE A 60 -3.90 6.68 -4.31
CA PHE A 60 -2.58 6.18 -4.68
C PHE A 60 -2.29 4.90 -3.89
N PRO A 61 -1.36 4.05 -4.35
CA PRO A 61 -0.92 2.92 -3.55
C PRO A 61 -0.04 3.43 -2.40
N ALA A 62 -0.29 2.89 -1.21
CA ALA A 62 0.43 3.24 0.01
C ALA A 62 1.68 2.38 0.23
N VAL A 63 1.69 1.19 -0.36
CA VAL A 63 2.74 0.18 -0.21
C VAL A 63 2.82 -0.67 -1.47
N ASN A 64 4.02 -1.13 -1.84
CA ASN A 64 4.25 -2.04 -2.96
C ASN A 64 4.59 -3.47 -2.50
N ALA A 65 4.81 -4.38 -3.45
CA ALA A 65 5.14 -5.78 -3.17
C ALA A 65 6.50 -5.99 -2.45
N ALA A 66 7.40 -5.02 -2.51
CA ALA A 66 8.68 -5.05 -1.79
C ALA A 66 8.58 -4.55 -0.34
N GLY A 67 7.42 -4.03 0.08
CA GLY A 67 7.22 -3.45 1.41
C GLY A 67 7.71 -2.01 1.54
N GLU A 68 8.05 -1.36 0.42
CA GLU A 68 8.31 0.07 0.37
C GLU A 68 7.01 0.84 0.57
N VAL A 69 7.07 1.98 1.27
CA VAL A 69 5.90 2.78 1.63
C VAL A 69 5.99 4.17 1.01
N THR A 70 4.84 4.76 0.70
CA THR A 70 4.78 6.14 0.21
C THR A 70 5.22 7.13 1.28
N GLY A 71 6.05 8.12 0.89
CA GLY A 71 6.37 9.29 1.72
C GLY A 71 5.23 10.29 1.84
N GLY A 72 4.16 10.11 1.05
CA GLY A 72 3.02 11.02 1.02
C GLY A 72 3.37 12.40 0.47
N LEU A 73 2.51 13.38 0.78
CA LEU A 73 2.65 14.77 0.34
C LEU A 73 2.50 15.73 1.51
N LYS A 74 3.28 16.80 1.50
CA LYS A 74 3.09 17.92 2.40
C LYS A 74 1.86 18.72 1.97
N GLY A 75 0.96 19.04 2.90
CA GLY A 75 -0.30 19.75 2.64
C GLY A 75 -0.17 21.25 2.39
N THR A 76 0.73 21.70 1.51
CA THR A 76 0.97 23.13 1.25
C THR A 76 0.40 23.64 -0.08
N ASN A 77 0.17 22.77 -1.07
CA ASN A 77 -0.27 23.14 -2.42
C ASN A 77 -1.57 22.43 -2.83
N GLY A 78 -2.45 22.20 -1.84
CA GLY A 78 -3.72 21.50 -2.01
C GLY A 78 -3.59 20.21 -2.82
N ASN A 79 -4.25 20.24 -3.98
CA ASN A 79 -4.34 19.26 -5.06
C ASN A 79 -3.12 18.74 -5.82
N ASP A 80 -2.15 19.62 -6.04
CA ASP A 80 -1.54 19.69 -7.38
C ASP A 80 -0.70 18.46 -7.73
N ALA A 81 -0.10 17.84 -6.71
CA ALA A 81 0.72 16.65 -6.87
C ALA A 81 -0.06 15.31 -6.75
N CYS A 82 -1.37 15.35 -6.49
CA CYS A 82 -2.19 14.16 -6.26
C CYS A 82 -3.51 14.13 -7.04
N LYS A 83 -3.65 14.97 -8.09
CA LYS A 83 -4.80 14.93 -9.01
C LYS A 83 -4.86 13.65 -9.83
N TYR A 84 -3.69 13.04 -10.12
CA TYR A 84 -3.57 11.85 -10.94
C TYR A 84 -2.52 10.91 -10.35
N ALA A 85 -2.83 9.61 -10.29
CA ALA A 85 -1.88 8.59 -9.85
C ALA A 85 -1.16 7.99 -11.08
N PRO A 86 0.10 8.36 -11.37
CA PRO A 86 0.75 8.01 -12.63
C PRO A 86 1.06 6.51 -12.76
N LYS A 87 1.22 5.80 -11.64
CA LYS A 87 1.38 4.34 -11.59
C LYS A 87 0.06 3.58 -11.52
N GLY A 88 -1.06 4.30 -11.46
CA GLY A 88 -2.38 3.72 -11.21
C GLY A 88 -2.82 3.88 -9.75
N SER A 89 -4.12 3.68 -9.56
CA SER A 89 -4.79 3.80 -8.27
C SER A 89 -4.75 2.47 -7.49
N GLN A 90 -5.05 2.51 -6.18
CA GLN A 90 -5.14 1.32 -5.34
C GLN A 90 -6.32 1.43 -4.36
N VAL A 91 -6.97 0.30 -4.10
CA VAL A 91 -7.93 0.10 -3.02
C VAL A 91 -7.50 -1.10 -2.19
N TYR A 92 -7.78 -1.06 -0.88
CA TYR A 92 -7.45 -2.12 0.07
C TYR A 92 -8.73 -2.65 0.71
N GLY A 93 -8.84 -3.98 0.83
CA GLY A 93 -9.99 -4.66 1.42
C GLY A 93 -9.55 -5.62 2.51
N ARG A 94 -10.32 -5.70 3.60
CA ARG A 94 -10.17 -6.71 4.66
C ARG A 94 -11.56 -7.19 5.05
N ALA A 95 -11.73 -8.51 5.15
CA ALA A 95 -13.01 -9.12 5.46
C ALA A 95 -12.89 -10.04 6.69
N GLY A 96 -14.02 -10.20 7.38
CA GLY A 96 -14.19 -11.11 8.51
C GLY A 96 -15.66 -11.17 8.91
N TRP A 97 -16.07 -12.28 9.52
CA TRP A 97 -17.40 -12.40 10.11
C TRP A 97 -17.51 -11.51 11.34
N TYR A 98 -18.69 -10.91 11.54
CA TYR A 98 -18.97 -10.09 12.71
C TYR A 98 -20.40 -10.31 13.17
N LYS A 99 -20.55 -10.81 14.40
CA LYS A 99 -21.81 -11.00 15.13
C LYS A 99 -22.85 -11.94 14.51
N ASP A 100 -22.58 -12.60 13.39
CA ASP A 100 -23.48 -13.57 12.73
C ASP A 100 -24.96 -13.12 12.66
N LEU A 101 -25.16 -11.82 12.46
CA LEU A 101 -26.49 -11.18 12.38
C LEU A 101 -27.20 -11.52 11.08
#